data_AF-A0A1B9P6H6-F1
#
_entry.id   AF-A0A1B9P6H6-F1
#
_cell.length_a   1.000
_cell.length_b   1.000
_cell.length_c   1.000
_cell.angle_alpha   90.00
_cell.angle_beta   90.00
_cell.angle_gamma   90.00
#
_symmetry.space_group_name_H-M   'P 1'
#
loop_
_entity.id
_entity.type
_entity.pdbx_description
1 polymer ?
#
loop_
_entity_poly.entity_id
_entity_poly.type
_entity_poly.pdbx_seq_one_letter_code
_entity_poly.pdbx_strand_id
1 'polypeptide(L)' 'MSEHIKIAAQAADYIDGLFVEIIEGDHDDNEVLLGTVLVGNKSFQIQLKVTANPDDFMDEC' A
#
# COMPACT_ATOMS: atom_id res chain seq x y z
N MET A 1 11.90 -2.51 17.66
CA MET A 1 11.29 -1.81 16.51
C MET A 1 9.79 -1.96 16.63
N SER A 2 9.03 -0.86 16.51
CA SER A 2 7.57 -0.89 16.56
C SER A 2 6.97 -1.61 15.34
N GLU A 3 5.79 -2.20 15.49
CA GLU A 3 5.11 -2.95 14.41
C GLU A 3 4.87 -2.09 13.17
N HIS A 4 4.52 -0.81 13.34
CA HIS A 4 4.34 0.13 12.22
C HIS A 4 5.63 0.35 11.40
N ILE A 5 6.81 0.27 12.01
CA ILE A 5 8.09 0.40 11.28
C ILE A 5 8.36 -0.85 10.44
N LYS A 6 8.01 -2.04 10.96
CA LYS A 6 8.18 -3.29 10.21
C LYS A 6 7.27 -3.32 8.98
N ILE A 7 6.01 -2.92 9.16
CA ILE A 7 5.03 -2.87 8.06
C ILE A 7 5.46 -1.83 7.01
N ALA A 8 5.94 -0.66 7.43
CA ALA A 8 6.47 0.34 6.52
C ALA A 8 7.72 -0.15 5.76
N ALA A 9 8.60 -0.92 6.42
CA ALA A 9 9.76 -1.51 5.75
C ALA A 9 9.36 -2.58 4.72
N GLN A 10 8.36 -3.40 5.04
CA GLN A 10 7.80 -4.39 4.10
C GLN A 10 7.11 -3.74 2.91
N ALA A 11 6.49 -2.56 3.10
CA ALA A 11 5.86 -1.81 2.03
C ALA A 11 6.81 -1.59 0.84
N ALA A 12 8.08 -1.28 1.11
CA ALA A 12 9.08 -1.04 0.06
C ALA A 12 9.29 -2.26 -0.84
N ASP A 13 9.32 -3.48 -0.27
CA ASP A 13 9.44 -4.72 -1.05
C ASP A 13 8.19 -5.01 -1.90
N TYR A 14 7.00 -4.58 -1.47
CA TYR A 14 5.77 -4.77 -2.22
C TYR A 14 5.60 -3.79 -3.38
N ILE A 15 6.28 -2.63 -3.36
CA ILE A 15 6.17 -1.61 -4.43
C ILE A 15 6.58 -2.20 -5.78
N ASP A 16 7.72 -2.88 -5.86
CA ASP A 16 8.18 -3.50 -7.11
C ASP A 16 7.18 -4.56 -7.62
N GLY A 17 6.63 -5.38 -6.72
CA GLY A 17 5.62 -6.39 -7.07
C GLY A 17 4.33 -5.78 -7.62
N LEU A 18 3.82 -4.72 -6.98
CA LEU A 18 2.64 -4.00 -7.43
C LEU A 18 2.84 -3.38 -8.82
N PHE A 19 4.02 -2.82 -9.09
CA PHE A 19 4.34 -2.28 -10.40
C PHE A 19 4.41 -3.35 -11.48
N VAL A 20 5.00 -4.51 -11.17
CA VAL A 20 5.03 -5.65 -12.10
C VAL A 20 3.61 -6.10 -12.42
N GLU A 21 2.74 -6.23 -11.43
CA GLU A 21 1.32 -6.59 -11.66
C GLU A 21 0.55 -5.55 -12.46
N ILE A 22 0.81 -4.25 -12.28
CA ILE A 22 0.21 -3.18 -13.07
C ILE A 22 0.67 -3.26 -14.54
N ILE A 23 1.98 -3.40 -14.75
CA ILE A 23 2.59 -3.39 -16.09
C ILE A 23 2.28 -4.68 -16.86
N GLU A 24 2.30 -5.84 -16.19
CA GLU A 24 2.02 -7.14 -16.81
C GLU A 24 0.52 -7.44 -16.90
N GLY A 25 -0.28 -6.92 -15.96
CA GLY A 25 -1.73 -7.13 -15.88
C GLY A 25 -2.59 -6.11 -16.62
N ASP A 26 -2.02 -5.01 -17.11
CA ASP A 26 -2.74 -3.89 -17.74
C ASP A 26 -3.84 -3.33 -16.82
N HIS A 27 -3.51 -3.19 -15.53
CA HIS A 27 -4.42 -2.66 -14.50
C HIS A 27 -4.09 -1.19 -14.21
N ASP A 28 -5.10 -0.31 -14.21
CA ASP A 28 -4.91 1.11 -13.88
C ASP A 28 -4.52 1.35 -12.40
N ASP A 29 -4.96 0.46 -11.50
CA ASP A 29 -4.73 0.53 -10.06
C ASP A 29 -4.39 -0.85 -9.49
N ASN A 30 -3.53 -0.86 -8.46
CA ASN A 30 -3.28 -2.06 -7.67
C ASN A 30 -3.12 -1.72 -6.19
N GLU A 31 -3.64 -2.59 -5.32
CA GLU A 31 -3.59 -2.40 -3.87
C GLU A 31 -3.23 -3.70 -3.14
N VAL A 32 -2.40 -3.58 -2.12
CA VAL A 32 -2.04 -4.71 -1.26
C VAL A 32 -2.17 -4.34 0.22
N LEU A 33 -2.75 -5.27 0.98
CA LEU A 33 -2.82 -5.17 2.42
C LEU A 33 -1.46 -5.51 3.03
N LEU A 34 -0.80 -4.51 3.61
CA LEU A 34 0.52 -4.67 4.24
C LEU A 34 0.41 -5.28 5.64
N GLY A 35 -0.67 -4.99 6.36
CA GLY A 35 -0.93 -5.58 7.66
C GLY A 35 -1.86 -4.76 8.55
N THR A 36 -1.96 -5.19 9.80
CA THR A 36 -2.81 -4.54 10.81
C THR A 36 -1.95 -4.18 12.02
N VAL A 37 -2.03 -2.92 12.47
CA VAL A 37 -1.36 -2.43 13.68
C VAL A 37 -2.38 -2.17 14.77
N LEU A 38 -2.14 -2.73 15.94
CA LEU A 38 -2.92 -2.41 17.13
C LEU A 38 -2.28 -1.23 17.87
N VAL A 39 -2.97 -0.09 17.90
CA VAL A 39 -2.52 1.10 18.66
C VAL A 39 -3.53 1.36 19.76
N GLY A 40 -3.11 1.08 21.00
CA GLY A 40 -4.00 1.12 22.17
C GLY A 40 -5.08 0.03 22.07
N ASN A 41 -6.34 0.45 21.97
CA ASN A 41 -7.51 -0.44 21.83
C ASN A 41 -8.13 -0.41 20.42
N LYS A 42 -7.44 0.21 19.44
CA LYS A 42 -7.92 0.33 18.07
C LYS A 42 -6.99 -0.39 17.11
N SER A 43 -7.60 -1.07 16.17
CA SER A 43 -6.93 -1.77 15.08
C SER A 43 -6.89 -0.87 13.86
N PHE A 44 -5.72 -0.69 13.27
CA PHE A 44 -5.50 0.10 12.06
C PHE A 44 -5.02 -0.82 10.96
N GLN A 45 -5.77 -0.89 9.86
CA GLN A 45 -5.35 -1.61 8.67
C GLN A 45 -4.49 -0.67 7.83
N ILE A 46 -3.33 -1.17 7.40
CA ILE A 46 -2.39 -0.45 6.55
C ILE A 46 -2.40 -1.15 5.20
N GLN A 47 -2.70 -0.38 4.16
CA GLN A 47 -2.69 -0.81 2.77
C GLN A 47 -1.77 0.10 1.95
N LEU A 48 -1.20 -0.45 0.89
CA LEU A 48 -0.43 0.28 -0.11
C LEU A 48 -1.22 0.24 -1.42
N LYS A 49 -1.64 1.42 -1.90
CA LYS A 49 -2.28 1.59 -3.21
C LYS A 49 -1.26 2.23 -4.15
N VAL A 50 -1.14 1.67 -5.35
CA VAL A 50 -0.39 2.22 -6.48
C VAL A 50 -1.41 2.49 -7.58
N THR A 51 -1.41 3.71 -8.10
CA THR A 51 -2.29 4.13 -9.20
C THR A 51 -1.46 4.64 -10.35
N ALA A 52 -1.83 4.27 -11.58
CA ALA A 52 -1.31 4.87 -12.80
C ALA A 52 -2.06 6.17 -13.16
N ASN A 53 -3.19 6.45 -12.51
CA ASN A 53 -4.02 7.62 -12.77
C ASN A 53 -3.68 8.76 -11.78
N PRO A 54 -3.09 9.87 -12.25
CA PRO A 54 -2.71 10.98 -11.38
C PRO A 54 -3.92 11.71 -10.76
N ASP A 55 -5.11 11.63 -11.36
CA ASP A 55 -6.34 12.20 -10.78
C ASP A 55 -6.76 11.44 -9.51
N ASP A 56 -6.67 10.09 -9.53
CA ASP A 56 -6.97 9.22 -8.39
C ASP A 56 -5.99 9.40 -7.21
N PHE A 57 -4.78 9.89 -7.49
CA PHE A 57 -3.79 10.23 -6.48
C PHE A 57 -4.06 11.58 -5.79
N MET A 58 -4.76 12.50 -6.47
CA MET A 58 -4.94 13.89 -6.03
C MET A 58 -6.36 14.19 -5.47
N ASP A 59 -7.31 13.26 -5.59
CA ASP A 59 -8.68 13.40 -5.06
C ASP A 59 -8.76 13.39 -3.51
N GLU A 60 -7.64 13.25 -2.80
CA GLU A 60 -7.57 13.40 -1.33
C GLU A 60 -7.30 14.86 -0.85
N CYS A 61 -7.74 15.89 -1.60
CA CYS A 61 -7.63 17.31 -1.20
C CYS A 61 -8.97 18.01 -0.92
#